data_AF-A0A3Q2R4D4-F1
#
_entry.id   AF-A0A3Q2R4D4-F1
#
_cell.length_a   1.000
_cell.length_b   1.000
_cell.length_c   1.000
_cell.angle_alpha   90.00
_cell.angle_beta   90.00
_cell.angle_gamma   90.00
#
_symmetry.space_group_name_H-M   'P 1'
#
loop_
_entity.id
_entity.type
_entity.pdbx_description
1 polymer ?
#
loop_
_entity_poly.entity_id
_entity_poly.type
_entity_poly.pdbx_seq_one_letter_code
_entity_poly.pdbx_strand_id
1 'polypeptide(L)'
;MAANGASCEQPQKRAGPRDKQNGTSPDLSSRERRQRDKEERLSLVLWRRPVVTLRYFLLETLVKLKELTFELWHRRGTVFIFLSLCFLFSITYSTDGSHQTYVQYLEKKFLWCAYWVGLGILSSVGLGTGLHTFLLYLGPHIASVTLAAYECGSTDFPEPPYPDQIICPEDGGVEASISIFSIMSKVRLEACMWGAGTAIGELPPYFMARAARQSGTDPDDEDYEEFEEMLEQAEGAQDVVTRAKLGVQHMVQKVGFFGILACASIPNPLFDLAGITCGHFLVPFWTFFGATLIGKAIIKMHIQERILC
;
A
#
# COMPACT_ATOMS: atom_id res chain seq x y z
N MET A 1 68.00 -40.58 -45.88
CA MET A 1 68.25 -39.87 -47.15
C MET A 1 67.51 -38.54 -47.09
N ALA A 2 68.19 -37.45 -47.48
CA ALA A 2 67.80 -36.03 -47.54
C ALA A 2 67.58 -35.34 -46.16
N ALA A 3 68.53 -34.58 -45.57
CA ALA A 3 69.34 -33.41 -46.01
C ALA A 3 68.47 -32.15 -46.17
N ASN A 4 68.76 -30.93 -45.68
CA ASN A 4 69.98 -30.20 -45.26
C ASN A 4 69.54 -29.06 -44.29
N GLY A 5 70.33 -28.62 -43.31
CA GLY A 5 71.30 -27.49 -43.40
C GLY A 5 70.61 -26.11 -43.25
N ALA A 6 71.12 -25.04 -42.63
CA ALA A 6 72.40 -24.71 -42.01
C ALA A 6 72.21 -23.39 -41.20
N SER A 7 73.03 -23.25 -40.14
CA SER A 7 73.62 -22.06 -39.49
C SER A 7 72.96 -20.66 -39.46
N CYS A 8 72.84 -20.14 -38.22
CA CYS A 8 73.26 -18.83 -37.69
C CYS A 8 73.04 -17.52 -38.49
N GLU A 9 72.26 -16.58 -37.92
CA GLU A 9 72.74 -15.28 -37.38
C GLU A 9 71.56 -14.44 -36.83
N GLN A 10 71.77 -13.77 -35.70
CA GLN A 10 70.83 -12.80 -35.10
C GLN A 10 70.85 -11.47 -35.86
N PRO A 11 69.72 -10.75 -35.88
CA PRO A 11 69.77 -9.30 -35.77
C PRO A 11 68.80 -8.70 -34.74
N GLN A 12 69.36 -7.84 -33.90
CA GLN A 12 68.71 -6.78 -33.11
C GLN A 12 67.56 -6.09 -33.88
N LYS A 13 66.37 -5.98 -33.24
CA LYS A 13 65.33 -5.02 -33.65
C LYS A 13 64.78 -4.22 -32.48
N ARG A 14 64.90 -2.89 -32.65
CA ARG A 14 64.42 -1.71 -31.92
C ARG A 14 63.17 -1.90 -31.04
N ALA A 15 63.24 -1.33 -29.84
CA ALA A 15 62.08 -0.94 -29.04
C ALA A 15 61.30 0.17 -29.77
N GLY A 16 60.06 -0.13 -30.17
CA GLY A 16 59.08 0.89 -30.58
C GLY A 16 58.48 1.59 -29.35
N PRO A 17 57.91 2.79 -29.51
CA PRO A 17 57.27 3.49 -28.40
C PRO A 17 56.08 2.66 -27.92
N ARG A 18 56.05 2.39 -26.61
CA ARG A 18 54.84 1.92 -25.94
C ARG A 18 53.81 3.03 -26.06
N ASP A 19 52.88 2.90 -26.99
CA ASP A 19 51.59 3.57 -26.86
C ASP A 19 50.98 3.08 -25.54
N LYS A 20 50.98 3.98 -24.56
CA LYS A 20 50.15 3.85 -23.37
C LYS A 20 48.71 3.92 -23.88
N GLN A 21 48.14 2.77 -24.24
CA GLN A 21 46.70 2.64 -24.31
C GLN A 21 46.16 2.96 -22.92
N ASN A 22 45.63 4.17 -22.77
CA ASN A 22 44.77 4.58 -21.67
C ASN A 22 43.50 3.70 -21.73
N GLY A 23 43.60 2.48 -21.23
CA GLY A 23 42.50 1.52 -21.10
C GLY A 23 41.73 1.65 -19.79
N THR A 24 41.72 2.84 -19.18
CA THR A 24 41.08 3.09 -17.89
C THR A 24 40.26 4.36 -17.99
N SER A 25 39.03 4.31 -18.52
CA SER A 25 38.13 5.47 -18.36
C SER A 25 36.68 5.39 -18.84
N PRO A 26 36.14 4.44 -19.64
CA PRO A 26 34.71 4.53 -19.97
C PRO A 26 33.82 4.20 -18.76
N ASP A 27 34.21 3.21 -17.94
CA ASP A 27 33.41 2.75 -16.79
C ASP A 27 33.64 3.60 -15.52
N LEU A 28 34.82 4.18 -15.36
CA LEU A 28 35.11 5.11 -14.25
C LEU A 28 34.46 6.49 -14.48
N SER A 29 34.51 7.01 -15.71
CA SER A 29 33.87 8.29 -16.02
C SER A 29 32.34 8.21 -16.00
N SER A 30 31.76 7.06 -16.35
CA SER A 30 30.32 6.83 -16.25
C SER A 30 29.85 6.76 -14.79
N ARG A 31 30.61 6.09 -13.91
CA ARG A 31 30.34 6.04 -12.46
C ARG A 31 30.44 7.43 -11.80
N GLU A 32 31.51 8.18 -12.08
CA GLU A 32 31.65 9.55 -11.56
C GLU A 32 30.52 10.49 -12.04
N ARG A 33 30.04 10.29 -13.27
CA ARG A 33 28.92 11.07 -13.81
C ARG A 33 27.60 10.68 -13.14
N ARG A 34 27.35 9.38 -12.95
CA ARG A 34 26.20 8.89 -12.17
C ARG A 34 26.21 9.42 -10.74
N GLN A 35 27.37 9.44 -10.09
CA GLN A 35 27.50 9.89 -8.71
C GLN A 35 27.25 11.40 -8.58
N ARG A 36 27.74 12.22 -9.53
CA ARG A 36 27.36 13.63 -9.61
C ARG A 36 25.86 13.84 -9.86
N ASP A 37 25.27 13.05 -10.76
CA ASP A 37 23.83 13.14 -11.04
C ASP A 37 23.00 12.77 -9.79
N LYS A 38 23.48 11.82 -8.95
CA LYS A 38 22.88 11.47 -7.64
C LYS A 38 23.00 12.61 -6.64
N GLU A 39 24.19 13.17 -6.46
CA GLU A 39 24.40 14.32 -5.57
C GLU A 39 23.54 15.53 -5.98
N GLU A 40 23.36 15.76 -7.29
CA GLU A 40 22.46 16.78 -7.80
C GLU A 40 21.00 16.48 -7.46
N ARG A 41 20.52 15.23 -7.63
CA ARG A 41 19.15 14.81 -7.26
C ARG A 41 18.88 14.97 -5.77
N LEU A 42 19.79 14.52 -4.92
CA LEU A 42 19.71 14.70 -3.46
C LEU A 42 19.70 16.18 -3.06
N SER A 43 20.27 17.07 -3.87
CA SER A 43 20.25 18.51 -3.62
C SER A 43 18.92 19.19 -3.97
N LEU A 44 18.04 18.52 -4.74
CA LEU A 44 16.75 19.05 -5.24
C LEU A 44 15.62 18.96 -4.19
N VAL A 45 15.88 19.42 -2.97
CA VAL A 45 14.84 19.50 -1.94
C VAL A 45 14.07 20.80 -2.08
N LEU A 46 12.73 20.76 -1.90
CA LEU A 46 11.85 21.93 -1.96
C LEU A 46 12.36 23.09 -1.07
N TRP A 47 12.91 22.75 0.09
CA TRP A 47 13.45 23.71 1.06
C TRP A 47 14.85 24.25 0.72
N ARG A 48 15.62 23.56 -0.13
CA ARG A 48 16.99 23.94 -0.47
C ARG A 48 17.07 24.69 -1.80
N ARG A 49 16.26 24.27 -2.79
CA ARG A 49 16.24 24.85 -4.16
C ARG A 49 14.80 24.95 -4.71
N PRO A 50 13.91 25.74 -4.09
CA PRO A 50 12.47 25.73 -4.38
C PRO A 50 12.14 25.98 -5.86
N VAL A 51 12.77 26.97 -6.50
CA VAL A 51 12.49 27.34 -7.89
C VAL A 51 12.92 26.24 -8.87
N VAL A 52 14.07 25.61 -8.61
CA VAL A 52 14.63 24.56 -9.48
C VAL A 52 13.80 23.28 -9.33
N THR A 53 13.53 22.86 -8.10
CA THR A 53 12.67 21.70 -7.82
C THR A 53 11.28 21.87 -8.41
N LEU A 54 10.64 23.05 -8.25
CA LEU A 54 9.32 23.30 -8.82
C LEU A 54 9.34 23.27 -10.35
N ARG A 55 10.38 23.84 -10.98
CA ARG A 55 10.53 23.80 -12.45
C ARG A 55 10.65 22.37 -12.97
N TYR A 56 11.48 21.54 -12.34
CA TYR A 56 11.63 20.14 -12.75
C TYR A 56 10.36 19.34 -12.49
N PHE A 57 9.70 19.55 -11.35
CA PHE A 57 8.42 18.93 -11.05
C PHE A 57 7.36 19.27 -12.10
N LEU A 58 7.23 20.55 -12.48
CA LEU A 58 6.29 20.97 -13.53
C LEU A 58 6.63 20.35 -14.88
N LEU A 59 7.92 20.31 -15.24
CA LEU A 59 8.35 19.72 -16.52
C LEU A 59 8.04 18.22 -16.57
N GLU A 60 8.37 17.48 -15.52
CA GLU A 60 8.10 16.04 -15.40
C GLU A 60 6.58 15.79 -15.41
N THR A 61 5.82 16.60 -14.68
CA THR A 61 4.35 16.52 -14.68
C THR A 61 3.80 16.70 -16.10
N LEU A 62 4.31 17.67 -16.87
CA LEU A 62 3.89 17.89 -18.26
C LEU A 62 4.28 16.74 -19.19
N VAL A 63 5.47 16.17 -19.03
CA VAL A 63 5.92 15.01 -19.81
C VAL A 63 5.02 13.81 -19.52
N LYS A 64 4.74 13.53 -18.24
CA LYS A 64 3.83 12.45 -17.82
C LYS A 64 2.40 12.69 -18.27
N LEU A 65 1.92 13.94 -18.24
CA LEU A 65 0.62 14.29 -18.79
C LEU A 65 0.56 14.01 -20.28
N LYS A 66 1.60 14.38 -21.04
CA LYS A 66 1.68 14.11 -22.48
C LYS A 66 1.67 12.61 -22.76
N GLU A 67 2.45 11.84 -22.03
CA GLU A 67 2.50 10.37 -22.13
C GLU A 67 1.12 9.75 -21.84
N LEU A 68 0.47 10.17 -20.74
CA LEU A 68 -0.87 9.74 -20.38
C LEU A 68 -1.91 10.11 -21.46
N THR A 69 -1.88 11.33 -21.98
CA THR A 69 -2.81 11.75 -23.04
C THR A 69 -2.61 10.95 -24.33
N PHE A 70 -1.37 10.60 -24.66
CA PHE A 70 -1.07 9.77 -25.83
C PHE A 70 -1.57 8.33 -25.63
N GLU A 71 -1.36 7.74 -24.46
CA GLU A 71 -1.87 6.40 -24.12
C GLU A 71 -3.42 6.38 -24.10
N LEU A 72 -4.05 7.40 -23.52
CA LEU A 72 -5.51 7.58 -23.54
C LEU A 72 -6.04 7.76 -24.97
N TRP A 73 -5.32 8.50 -25.81
CA TRP A 73 -5.67 8.68 -27.21
C TRP A 73 -5.53 7.38 -28.02
N HIS A 74 -4.50 6.60 -27.75
CA HIS A 74 -4.33 5.28 -28.34
C HIS A 74 -5.49 4.35 -27.96
N ARG A 75 -5.99 4.45 -26.72
CA ARG A 75 -7.17 3.74 -26.19
C ARG A 75 -8.47 4.52 -26.33
N ARG A 76 -8.59 5.39 -27.34
CA ARG A 76 -9.77 6.27 -27.53
C ARG A 76 -11.10 5.53 -27.46
N GLY A 77 -11.20 4.31 -28.00
CA GLY A 77 -12.43 3.52 -27.97
C GLY A 77 -12.90 3.20 -26.54
N THR A 78 -11.99 2.74 -25.68
CA THR A 78 -12.28 2.47 -24.27
C THR A 78 -12.66 3.73 -23.52
N VAL A 79 -11.96 4.84 -23.78
CA VAL A 79 -12.28 6.14 -23.17
C VAL A 79 -13.66 6.62 -23.59
N PHE A 80 -14.01 6.52 -24.88
CA PHE A 80 -15.35 6.87 -25.36
C PHE A 80 -16.45 6.00 -24.76
N ILE A 81 -16.24 4.69 -24.64
CA ILE A 81 -17.20 3.79 -23.97
C ILE A 81 -17.39 4.21 -22.51
N PHE A 82 -16.29 4.46 -21.79
CA PHE A 82 -16.35 4.91 -20.40
C PHE A 82 -17.08 6.25 -20.25
N LEU A 83 -16.73 7.25 -21.07
CA LEU A 83 -17.39 8.56 -21.06
C LEU A 83 -18.89 8.45 -21.39
N SER A 84 -19.25 7.62 -22.36
CA SER A 84 -20.65 7.35 -22.71
C SER A 84 -21.40 6.71 -21.55
N LEU A 85 -20.81 5.72 -20.86
CA LEU A 85 -21.39 5.11 -19.67
C LEU A 85 -21.55 6.12 -18.52
N CYS A 86 -20.54 6.96 -18.26
CA CYS A 86 -20.64 8.01 -17.26
C CYS A 86 -21.74 9.03 -17.60
N PHE A 87 -21.88 9.39 -18.87
CA PHE A 87 -22.92 10.29 -19.34
C PHE A 87 -24.32 9.69 -19.17
N LEU A 88 -24.51 8.42 -19.54
CA LEU A 88 -25.77 7.70 -19.32
C LEU A 88 -26.11 7.57 -17.82
N PHE A 89 -25.10 7.30 -16.99
CA PHE A 89 -25.25 7.26 -15.54
C PHE A 89 -25.64 8.62 -14.96
N SER A 90 -25.00 9.70 -15.43
CA SER A 90 -25.32 11.08 -15.02
C SER A 90 -26.73 11.50 -15.43
N ILE A 91 -27.20 11.09 -16.62
CA ILE A 91 -28.59 11.32 -17.04
C ILE A 91 -29.53 10.58 -16.10
N THR A 92 -29.27 9.29 -15.85
CA THR A 92 -30.10 8.46 -14.95
C THR A 92 -30.15 9.06 -13.53
N TYR A 93 -29.05 9.64 -13.05
CA TYR A 93 -28.98 10.33 -11.76
C TYR A 93 -29.77 11.65 -11.74
N SER A 94 -29.82 12.37 -12.87
CA SER A 94 -30.48 13.68 -12.97
C SER A 94 -31.97 13.59 -13.29
N THR A 95 -32.45 12.46 -13.80
CA THR A 95 -33.88 12.25 -14.06
C THR A 95 -34.61 11.95 -12.76
N ASP A 96 -35.56 12.81 -12.39
CA ASP A 96 -36.44 12.56 -11.26
C ASP A 96 -37.35 11.34 -11.53
N GLY A 97 -37.35 10.36 -10.61
CA GLY A 97 -38.15 9.15 -10.74
C GLY A 97 -38.19 8.32 -9.46
N SER A 98 -38.89 7.19 -9.48
CA SER A 98 -38.97 6.26 -8.34
C SER A 98 -37.61 5.64 -7.97
N HIS A 99 -36.67 5.63 -8.92
CA HIS A 99 -35.28 5.22 -8.68
C HIS A 99 -34.50 6.22 -7.83
N GLN A 100 -34.95 7.48 -7.70
CA GLN A 100 -34.27 8.51 -6.91
C GLN A 100 -34.18 8.15 -5.42
N THR A 101 -35.18 7.43 -4.88
CA THR A 101 -35.14 6.93 -3.50
C THR A 101 -34.00 5.93 -3.30
N TYR A 102 -33.78 5.04 -4.27
CA TYR A 102 -32.66 4.09 -4.24
C TYR A 102 -31.32 4.79 -4.44
N VAL A 103 -31.24 5.77 -5.34
CA VAL A 103 -30.04 6.57 -5.58
C VAL A 103 -29.62 7.30 -4.32
N GLN A 104 -30.53 7.99 -3.63
CA GLN A 104 -30.25 8.68 -2.36
C GLN A 104 -29.84 7.71 -1.25
N TYR A 105 -30.49 6.55 -1.16
CA TYR A 105 -30.10 5.50 -0.22
C TYR A 105 -28.68 4.99 -0.49
N LEU A 106 -28.38 4.67 -1.75
CA LEU A 106 -27.05 4.22 -2.18
C LEU A 106 -25.99 5.29 -1.97
N GLU A 107 -26.27 6.56 -2.27
CA GLU A 107 -25.36 7.68 -2.06
C GLU A 107 -25.03 7.83 -0.57
N LYS A 108 -26.03 7.81 0.31
CA LYS A 108 -25.83 7.87 1.76
C LYS A 108 -25.01 6.69 2.26
N LYS A 109 -25.37 5.46 1.89
CA LYS A 109 -24.62 4.26 2.31
C LYS A 109 -23.20 4.25 1.73
N PHE A 110 -23.00 4.71 0.49
CA PHE A 110 -21.68 4.81 -0.14
C PHE A 110 -20.79 5.84 0.55
N LEU A 111 -21.29 7.05 0.79
CA LEU A 111 -20.55 8.09 1.53
C LEU A 111 -20.19 7.63 2.94
N TRP A 112 -21.11 6.93 3.59
CA TRP A 112 -20.89 6.36 4.91
C TRP A 112 -19.83 5.24 4.90
N CYS A 113 -19.87 4.32 3.93
CA CYS A 113 -18.81 3.33 3.75
C CYS A 113 -17.46 3.99 3.41
N ALA A 114 -17.45 4.98 2.52
CA ALA A 114 -16.26 5.72 2.10
C ALA A 114 -15.64 6.48 3.29
N TYR A 115 -16.46 7.04 4.18
CA TYR A 115 -16.01 7.66 5.42
C TYR A 115 -15.27 6.66 6.31
N TRP A 116 -15.86 5.49 6.57
CA TRP A 116 -15.23 4.44 7.38
C TRP A 116 -13.95 3.88 6.75
N VAL A 117 -13.95 3.65 5.43
CA VAL A 117 -12.75 3.25 4.68
C VAL A 117 -11.68 4.33 4.74
N GLY A 118 -12.05 5.60 4.55
CA GLY A 118 -11.14 6.74 4.59
C GLY A 118 -10.48 6.92 5.96
N LEU A 119 -11.27 6.82 7.04
CA LEU A 119 -10.74 6.81 8.41
C LEU A 119 -9.78 5.64 8.64
N GLY A 120 -10.10 4.45 8.12
CA GLY A 120 -9.22 3.29 8.15
C GLY A 120 -7.89 3.55 7.44
N ILE A 121 -7.91 4.15 6.24
CA ILE A 121 -6.69 4.51 5.49
C ILE A 121 -5.85 5.51 6.29
N LEU A 122 -6.47 6.60 6.77
CA LEU A 122 -5.80 7.64 7.56
C LEU A 122 -5.23 7.09 8.87
N SER A 123 -5.83 6.03 9.43
CA SER A 123 -5.33 5.38 10.63
C SER A 123 -4.05 4.56 10.41
N SER A 124 -3.77 4.19 9.16
CA SER A 124 -2.64 3.33 8.78
C SER A 124 -1.52 4.07 8.05
N VAL A 125 -1.81 5.13 7.30
CA VAL A 125 -0.81 5.95 6.60
C VAL A 125 -0.09 6.86 7.60
N GLY A 126 0.94 6.34 8.27
CA GLY A 126 1.79 7.10 9.18
C GLY A 126 2.23 6.29 10.41
N LEU A 127 3.34 5.54 10.27
CA LEU A 127 4.21 5.02 11.33
C LEU A 127 3.54 4.69 12.69
N GLY A 128 2.51 3.83 12.66
CA GLY A 128 2.50 2.73 13.62
C GLY A 128 1.62 2.80 14.87
N THR A 129 0.55 3.59 14.96
CA THR A 129 -0.44 3.36 16.05
C THR A 129 -1.90 3.32 15.57
N GLY A 130 -2.20 2.44 14.61
CA GLY A 130 -3.60 2.13 14.22
C GLY A 130 -4.48 1.68 15.39
N LEU A 131 -3.88 1.25 16.52
CA LEU A 131 -4.59 1.04 17.79
C LEU A 131 -5.10 2.34 18.41
N HIS A 132 -4.31 3.41 18.40
CA HIS A 132 -4.69 4.70 18.97
C HIS A 132 -5.85 5.30 18.17
N THR A 133 -5.77 5.26 16.84
CA THR A 133 -6.83 5.78 15.97
C THR A 133 -8.11 4.93 16.05
N PHE A 134 -8.00 3.61 16.27
CA PHE A 134 -9.14 2.76 16.63
C PHE A 134 -9.85 3.27 17.89
N LEU A 135 -9.10 3.54 18.96
CA LEU A 135 -9.65 4.03 20.23
C LEU A 135 -10.26 5.43 20.13
N LEU A 136 -9.92 6.23 19.11
CA LEU A 136 -10.46 7.58 18.93
C LEU A 136 -11.75 7.61 18.11
N TYR A 137 -11.94 6.71 17.16
CA TYR A 137 -13.07 6.76 16.23
C TYR A 137 -13.98 5.54 16.33
N LEU A 138 -13.45 4.35 16.00
CA LEU A 138 -14.26 3.13 15.95
C LEU A 138 -14.64 2.63 17.35
N GLY A 139 -13.73 2.71 18.32
CA GLY A 139 -13.97 2.30 19.71
C GLY A 139 -15.13 3.06 20.37
N PRO A 140 -15.13 4.40 20.37
CA PRO A 140 -16.23 5.20 20.92
C PRO A 140 -17.56 4.96 20.20
N HIS A 141 -17.53 4.74 18.87
CA HIS A 141 -18.72 4.39 18.11
C HIS A 141 -19.31 3.04 18.57
N ILE A 142 -18.50 1.98 18.65
CA ILE A 142 -18.93 0.67 19.16
C ILE A 142 -19.47 0.81 20.58
N ALA A 143 -18.76 1.53 21.46
CA ALA A 143 -19.19 1.75 22.85
C ALA A 143 -20.55 2.47 22.93
N SER A 144 -20.78 3.48 22.09
CA SER A 144 -22.06 4.22 22.04
C SER A 144 -23.22 3.33 21.58
N VAL A 145 -23.01 2.47 20.59
CA VAL A 145 -24.00 1.52 20.09
C VAL A 145 -24.28 0.44 21.12
N THR A 146 -23.26 -0.09 21.77
CA THR A 146 -23.39 -1.06 22.86
C THR A 146 -24.19 -0.49 24.03
N LEU A 147 -23.86 0.73 24.48
CA LEU A 147 -24.56 1.38 25.58
C LEU A 147 -26.04 1.62 25.24
N ALA A 148 -26.31 2.18 24.06
CA ALA A 148 -27.67 2.41 23.61
C ALA A 148 -28.45 1.11 23.41
N ALA A 149 -27.81 0.03 22.96
CA ALA A 149 -28.44 -1.27 22.88
C ALA A 149 -28.91 -1.70 24.27
N TYR A 150 -28.02 -1.72 25.27
CA TYR A 150 -28.37 -2.10 26.65
C TYR A 150 -29.44 -1.20 27.29
N GLU A 151 -29.44 0.11 27.00
CA GLU A 151 -30.46 1.05 27.48
C GLU A 151 -31.82 0.82 26.81
N CYS A 152 -31.84 0.56 25.50
CA CYS A 152 -33.06 0.40 24.73
C CYS A 152 -33.63 -1.02 24.74
N GLY A 153 -32.89 -2.02 25.22
CA GLY A 153 -33.31 -3.42 25.12
C GLY A 153 -33.29 -3.99 23.68
N SER A 154 -32.72 -3.26 22.71
CA SER A 154 -32.78 -3.60 21.28
C SER A 154 -31.61 -2.99 20.50
N THR A 155 -31.20 -3.64 19.42
CA THR A 155 -30.24 -3.12 18.42
C THR A 155 -30.93 -2.53 17.19
N ASP A 156 -32.26 -2.58 17.15
CA ASP A 156 -33.09 -2.07 16.05
C ASP A 156 -33.43 -0.58 16.28
N PHE A 157 -32.44 0.28 16.06
CA PHE A 157 -32.63 1.73 16.07
C PHE A 157 -33.38 2.20 14.82
N PRO A 158 -34.33 3.16 14.95
CA PRO A 158 -35.08 3.69 13.83
C PRO A 158 -34.18 4.48 12.86
N GLU A 159 -34.31 4.19 11.57
CA GLU A 159 -33.67 4.92 10.46
C GLU A 159 -34.76 5.66 9.65
N PRO A 160 -34.78 7.00 9.55
CA PRO A 160 -33.94 8.01 10.26
C PRO A 160 -34.36 8.21 11.73
N PRO A 161 -33.46 8.64 12.67
CA PRO A 161 -32.23 9.43 12.48
C PRO A 161 -30.88 8.71 12.67
N TYR A 162 -30.86 7.38 12.88
CA TYR A 162 -29.61 6.61 12.93
C TYR A 162 -28.82 6.72 11.60
N PRO A 163 -27.49 6.87 11.58
CA PRO A 163 -26.51 6.72 12.67
C PRO A 163 -26.12 8.01 13.43
N ASP A 164 -26.66 9.18 13.08
CA ASP A 164 -26.25 10.47 13.68
C ASP A 164 -26.77 10.63 15.11
N GLN A 165 -27.95 10.07 15.39
CA GLN A 165 -28.56 10.06 16.72
C GLN A 165 -29.15 8.66 16.98
N ILE A 166 -28.83 8.08 18.15
CA ILE A 166 -29.35 6.78 18.56
C ILE A 166 -30.57 7.04 19.47
N ILE A 167 -31.75 6.65 18.99
CA ILE A 167 -33.03 6.79 19.70
C ILE A 167 -33.61 5.39 19.92
N CYS A 168 -34.18 5.13 21.09
CA CYS A 168 -34.85 3.85 21.36
C CYS A 168 -36.16 3.73 20.55
N PRO A 169 -36.50 2.52 20.06
CA PRO A 169 -37.79 2.29 19.40
C PRO A 169 -38.96 2.48 20.38
N GLU A 170 -40.08 3.01 19.89
CA GLU A 170 -41.29 3.26 20.70
C GLU A 170 -42.02 1.96 21.11
N ASP A 171 -41.94 0.94 20.25
CA ASP A 171 -42.42 -0.41 20.56
C ASP A 171 -41.36 -1.11 21.40
N GLY A 172 -41.47 -0.94 22.72
CA GLY A 172 -40.53 -1.48 23.71
C GLY A 172 -40.16 -2.93 23.40
N GLY A 173 -38.87 -3.16 23.12
CA GLY A 173 -38.32 -4.49 23.02
C GLY A 173 -38.65 -5.23 24.31
N VAL A 174 -39.46 -6.29 24.19
CA VAL A 174 -39.62 -7.34 25.21
C VAL A 174 -38.24 -7.61 25.79
N GLU A 175 -38.09 -7.72 27.12
CA GLU A 175 -36.84 -7.99 27.87
C GLU A 175 -36.05 -9.19 27.31
N ALA A 176 -35.47 -9.02 26.14
CA ALA A 176 -34.60 -9.95 25.48
C ALA A 176 -33.22 -9.55 25.95
N SER A 177 -32.56 -10.47 26.65
CA SER A 177 -31.17 -10.31 26.99
C SER A 177 -30.39 -10.06 25.70
N ILE A 178 -29.91 -8.83 25.53
CA ILE A 178 -29.16 -8.46 24.33
C ILE A 178 -27.88 -9.27 24.33
N SER A 179 -27.74 -10.10 23.31
CA SER A 179 -26.51 -10.84 23.11
C SER A 179 -25.45 -9.91 22.53
N ILE A 180 -24.20 -10.08 22.96
CA ILE A 180 -23.03 -9.43 22.37
C ILE A 180 -23.00 -9.65 20.85
N PHE A 181 -23.44 -10.83 20.38
CA PHE A 181 -23.53 -11.15 18.96
C PHE A 181 -24.52 -10.24 18.19
N SER A 182 -25.61 -9.81 18.82
CA SER A 182 -26.56 -8.85 18.21
C SER A 182 -25.91 -7.49 18.00
N ILE A 183 -25.17 -7.01 19.01
CA ILE A 183 -24.43 -5.75 18.96
C ILE A 183 -23.32 -5.83 17.91
N MET A 184 -22.54 -6.92 17.90
CA MET A 184 -21.50 -7.18 16.90
C MET A 184 -22.06 -7.18 15.48
N SER A 185 -23.22 -7.78 15.27
CA SER A 185 -23.87 -7.81 13.97
C SER A 185 -24.32 -6.43 13.50
N LYS A 186 -24.66 -5.53 14.45
CA LYS A 186 -25.06 -4.15 14.15
C LYS A 186 -23.90 -3.27 13.69
N VAL A 187 -22.74 -3.34 14.37
CA VAL A 187 -21.54 -2.53 14.05
C VAL A 187 -20.59 -3.17 13.03
N ARG A 188 -20.96 -4.35 12.52
CA ARG A 188 -20.10 -5.17 11.65
C ARG A 188 -19.68 -4.44 10.39
N LEU A 189 -20.59 -3.69 9.78
CA LEU A 189 -20.31 -3.07 8.49
C LEU A 189 -19.29 -1.94 8.64
N GLU A 190 -19.44 -1.12 9.66
CA GLU A 190 -18.55 -0.05 10.09
C GLU A 190 -17.15 -0.60 10.40
N ALA A 191 -17.09 -1.65 11.21
CA ALA A 191 -15.84 -2.32 11.56
C ALA A 191 -15.16 -2.98 10.36
N CYS A 192 -15.91 -3.63 9.47
CA CYS A 192 -15.38 -4.21 8.24
C CYS A 192 -14.85 -3.15 7.28
N MET A 193 -15.58 -2.04 7.09
CA MET A 193 -15.16 -0.94 6.20
C MET A 193 -13.91 -0.23 6.73
N TRP A 194 -13.84 -0.01 8.05
CA TRP A 194 -12.61 0.44 8.71
C TRP A 194 -11.45 -0.54 8.46
N GLY A 195 -11.67 -1.84 8.71
CA GLY A 195 -10.68 -2.88 8.47
C GLY A 195 -10.19 -2.92 7.03
N ALA A 196 -11.09 -2.74 6.06
CA ALA A 196 -10.75 -2.63 4.64
C ALA A 196 -9.89 -1.39 4.37
N GLY A 197 -10.24 -0.24 4.96
CA GLY A 197 -9.45 0.98 4.90
C GLY A 197 -8.03 0.80 5.43
N THR A 198 -7.88 0.13 6.59
CA THR A 198 -6.55 -0.16 7.15
C THR A 198 -5.72 -1.05 6.23
N ALA A 199 -6.33 -2.07 5.61
CA ALA A 199 -5.64 -2.94 4.65
C ALA A 199 -5.16 -2.16 3.41
N ILE A 200 -5.93 -1.16 2.97
CA ILE A 200 -5.54 -0.27 1.86
C ILE A 200 -4.40 0.67 2.28
N GLY A 201 -4.49 1.27 3.48
CA GLY A 201 -3.47 2.21 3.97
C GLY A 201 -2.09 1.58 4.19
N GLU A 202 -2.02 0.25 4.31
CA GLU A 202 -0.78 -0.50 4.51
C GLU A 202 -0.24 -1.15 3.21
N LEU A 203 -0.84 -0.82 2.05
CA LEU A 203 -0.30 -1.19 0.73
C LEU A 203 1.01 -0.50 0.32
N PRO A 204 1.36 0.73 0.76
CA PRO A 204 2.56 1.42 0.27
C PRO A 204 3.86 0.60 0.42
N PRO A 205 4.18 -0.02 1.57
CA PRO A 205 5.40 -0.82 1.71
C PRO A 205 5.47 -2.01 0.74
N TYR A 206 4.33 -2.63 0.43
CA TYR A 206 4.26 -3.74 -0.53
C TYR A 206 4.60 -3.28 -1.96
N PHE A 207 4.03 -2.16 -2.41
CA PHE A 207 4.29 -1.65 -3.75
C PHE A 207 5.71 -1.08 -3.88
N MET A 208 6.22 -0.43 -2.83
CA MET A 208 7.60 0.05 -2.79
C MET A 208 8.60 -1.11 -2.90
N ALA A 209 8.46 -2.13 -2.06
CA ALA A 209 9.33 -3.32 -2.10
C ALA A 209 9.25 -4.07 -3.45
N ARG A 210 8.04 -4.14 -4.04
CA ARG A 210 7.82 -4.77 -5.35
C ARG A 210 8.45 -3.98 -6.48
N ALA A 211 8.28 -2.66 -6.49
CA ALA A 211 8.87 -1.78 -7.49
C ALA A 211 10.39 -1.84 -7.45
N ALA A 212 10.98 -1.73 -6.25
CA ALA A 212 12.43 -1.85 -6.04
C ALA A 212 13.01 -3.18 -6.55
N ARG A 213 12.28 -4.29 -6.32
CA ARG A 213 12.71 -5.60 -6.84
C ARG A 213 12.63 -5.68 -8.38
N GLN A 214 11.60 -5.08 -8.98
CA GLN A 214 11.37 -5.13 -10.42
C GLN A 214 12.28 -4.19 -11.22
N SER A 215 12.68 -3.06 -10.65
CA SER A 215 13.61 -2.12 -11.26
C SER A 215 15.05 -2.66 -11.30
N GLY A 216 15.38 -3.68 -10.50
CA GLY A 216 16.72 -4.29 -10.50
C GLY A 216 17.81 -3.25 -10.17
N THR A 217 17.43 -2.26 -9.36
CA THR A 217 18.18 -1.04 -9.14
C THR A 217 19.59 -1.34 -8.62
N ASP A 218 20.59 -0.60 -9.10
CA ASP A 218 21.98 -0.67 -8.61
C ASP A 218 21.94 -0.43 -7.08
N PRO A 219 22.63 -1.22 -6.23
CA PRO A 219 22.60 -1.04 -4.77
C PRO A 219 22.94 0.37 -4.28
N ASP A 220 23.55 1.21 -5.12
CA ASP A 220 23.86 2.62 -4.82
C ASP A 220 22.69 3.60 -5.10
N ASP A 221 21.53 3.17 -5.61
CA ASP A 221 20.41 4.08 -5.92
C ASP A 221 19.56 4.43 -4.70
N GLU A 222 19.12 5.70 -4.66
CA GLU A 222 18.43 6.35 -3.53
C GLU A 222 17.21 5.56 -3.04
N ASP A 223 16.38 5.04 -3.95
CA ASP A 223 15.19 4.25 -3.61
C ASP A 223 15.53 2.90 -2.91
N TYR A 224 16.75 2.39 -3.12
CA TYR A 224 17.23 1.13 -2.53
C TYR A 224 17.87 1.38 -1.16
N GLU A 225 18.68 2.45 -1.02
CA GLU A 225 19.24 2.87 0.27
C GLU A 225 18.13 3.27 1.26
N GLU A 226 17.13 4.07 0.85
CA GLU A 226 15.99 4.44 1.70
C GLU A 226 15.15 3.20 2.10
N PHE A 227 15.07 2.21 1.21
CA PHE A 227 14.42 0.94 1.49
C PHE A 227 15.22 0.07 2.47
N GLU A 228 16.55 0.02 2.36
CA GLU A 228 17.43 -0.63 3.33
C GLU A 228 17.38 0.09 4.68
N GLU A 229 17.40 1.42 4.72
CA GLU A 229 17.24 2.19 5.97
C GLU A 229 15.88 1.93 6.64
N MET A 230 14.79 1.85 5.87
CA MET A 230 13.48 1.43 6.41
C MET A 230 13.51 -0.01 6.93
N LEU A 231 14.24 -0.91 6.26
CA LEU A 231 14.44 -2.28 6.71
C LEU A 231 15.25 -2.33 8.01
N GLU A 232 16.35 -1.56 8.08
CA GLU A 232 17.23 -1.44 9.24
C GLU A 232 16.55 -0.75 10.41
N GLN A 233 15.68 0.24 10.18
CA GLN A 233 14.89 0.89 11.22
C GLN A 233 13.81 -0.07 11.78
N ALA A 234 13.23 -0.92 10.94
CA ALA A 234 12.38 -2.02 11.38
C ALA A 234 13.18 -3.11 12.14
N GLU A 235 14.46 -3.32 11.79
CA GLU A 235 15.36 -4.29 12.43
C GLU A 235 15.96 -3.80 13.76
N GLY A 236 16.30 -2.51 13.87
CA GLY A 236 17.00 -1.89 14.99
C GLY A 236 16.20 -1.89 16.30
N ALA A 237 14.92 -2.27 16.26
CA ALA A 237 14.09 -2.42 17.43
C ALA A 237 14.20 -3.81 18.12
N GLN A 238 14.66 -4.91 17.49
CA GLN A 238 14.33 -6.27 17.99
C GLN A 238 15.26 -7.45 17.63
N ASP A 239 16.10 -7.87 18.58
CA ASP A 239 16.95 -9.08 18.50
C ASP A 239 16.16 -10.42 18.56
N VAL A 240 14.94 -10.40 19.13
CA VAL A 240 14.06 -11.59 19.24
C VAL A 240 13.22 -11.81 17.96
N VAL A 241 13.06 -10.77 17.14
CA VAL A 241 12.23 -10.80 15.92
C VAL A 241 13.00 -11.22 14.69
N THR A 242 14.32 -11.25 14.71
CA THR A 242 15.14 -11.89 13.65
C THR A 242 14.78 -13.37 13.49
N ARG A 243 14.47 -14.06 14.60
CA ARG A 243 14.01 -15.47 14.58
C ARG A 243 12.56 -15.59 14.09
N ALA A 244 11.72 -14.59 14.40
CA ALA A 244 10.37 -14.47 13.86
C ALA A 244 10.38 -14.09 12.36
N LYS A 245 11.36 -13.32 11.88
CA LYS A 245 11.57 -12.92 10.48
C LYS A 245 11.89 -14.14 9.62
N LEU A 246 12.83 -14.98 10.07
CA LEU A 246 13.09 -16.29 9.45
C LEU A 246 11.84 -17.18 9.46
N GLY A 247 11.05 -17.15 10.54
CA GLY A 247 9.78 -17.88 10.65
C GLY A 247 8.68 -17.38 9.70
N VAL A 248 8.47 -16.06 9.62
CA VAL A 248 7.50 -15.39 8.74
C VAL A 248 7.90 -15.57 7.29
N GLN A 249 9.18 -15.40 6.97
CA GLN A 249 9.71 -15.64 5.63
C GLN A 249 9.49 -17.11 5.22
N HIS A 250 9.81 -18.07 6.10
CA HIS A 250 9.58 -19.49 5.83
C HIS A 250 8.08 -19.82 5.74
N MET A 251 7.22 -19.17 6.53
CA MET A 251 5.77 -19.38 6.53
C MET A 251 5.10 -18.76 5.30
N VAL A 252 5.49 -17.56 4.88
CA VAL A 252 4.98 -16.91 3.65
C VAL A 252 5.45 -17.70 2.43
N GLN A 253 6.70 -18.17 2.41
CA GLN A 253 7.21 -19.01 1.31
C GLN A 253 6.56 -20.40 1.26
N LYS A 254 6.26 -21.01 2.41
CA LYS A 254 5.76 -22.40 2.48
C LYS A 254 4.24 -22.51 2.47
N VAL A 255 3.54 -21.53 3.04
CA VAL A 255 2.08 -21.55 3.27
C VAL A 255 1.35 -20.51 2.40
N GLY A 256 2.07 -19.54 1.82
CA GLY A 256 1.51 -18.56 0.90
C GLY A 256 0.39 -17.74 1.54
N PHE A 257 -0.82 -17.83 0.99
CA PHE A 257 -2.00 -17.08 1.41
C PHE A 257 -2.28 -17.14 2.91
N PHE A 258 -2.26 -18.33 3.53
CA PHE A 258 -2.57 -18.47 4.96
C PHE A 258 -1.44 -17.95 5.86
N GLY A 259 -0.19 -17.95 5.38
CA GLY A 259 0.93 -17.32 6.08
C GLY A 259 0.76 -15.80 6.13
N ILE A 260 0.36 -15.19 5.01
CA ILE A 260 0.07 -13.76 4.92
C ILE A 260 -1.14 -13.40 5.81
N LEU A 261 -2.19 -14.24 5.80
CA LEU A 261 -3.38 -14.05 6.62
C LEU A 261 -3.04 -14.04 8.12
N ALA A 262 -2.20 -14.97 8.57
CA ALA A 262 -1.76 -15.04 9.96
C ALA A 262 -0.94 -13.79 10.34
N CYS A 263 0.01 -13.36 9.50
CA CYS A 263 0.80 -12.15 9.75
C CYS A 263 -0.09 -10.89 9.78
N ALA A 264 -1.11 -10.84 8.92
CA ALA A 264 -2.02 -9.71 8.86
C ALA A 264 -2.98 -9.60 10.05
N SER A 265 -3.16 -10.70 10.80
CA SER A 265 -4.03 -10.78 11.97
C SER A 265 -3.31 -10.41 13.28
N ILE A 266 -2.00 -10.17 13.23
CA ILE A 266 -1.10 -9.92 14.37
C ILE A 266 -0.70 -8.42 14.38
N PRO A 267 -0.18 -7.82 15.49
CA PRO A 267 0.02 -6.37 15.60
C PRO A 267 0.74 -5.72 14.41
N ASN A 268 0.40 -4.45 14.17
CA ASN A 268 0.80 -3.67 12.98
C ASN A 268 2.28 -3.80 12.54
N PRO A 269 3.30 -3.87 13.43
CA PRO A 269 4.70 -4.03 12.98
C PRO A 269 4.97 -5.30 12.16
N LEU A 270 4.24 -6.39 12.43
CA LEU A 270 4.39 -7.66 11.70
C LEU A 270 3.71 -7.63 10.34
N PHE A 271 2.69 -6.78 10.16
CA PHE A 271 2.07 -6.55 8.87
C PHE A 271 3.00 -5.79 7.93
N ASP A 272 3.59 -4.70 8.40
CA ASP A 272 4.47 -3.86 7.58
C ASP A 272 5.66 -4.68 7.05
N LEU A 273 6.23 -5.52 7.94
CA LEU A 273 7.26 -6.49 7.56
C LEU A 273 6.77 -7.52 6.54
N ALA A 274 5.57 -8.05 6.72
CA ALA A 274 4.98 -8.99 5.76
C ALA A 274 4.73 -8.32 4.39
N GLY A 275 4.31 -7.05 4.36
CA GLY A 275 4.13 -6.25 3.15
C GLY A 275 5.43 -6.09 2.38
N ILE A 276 6.49 -5.64 3.07
CA ILE A 276 7.84 -5.52 2.51
C ILE A 276 8.33 -6.86 1.94
N THR A 277 8.22 -7.92 2.75
CA THR A 277 8.65 -9.28 2.37
C THR A 277 7.88 -9.80 1.15
N CYS A 278 6.55 -9.64 1.14
CA CYS A 278 5.70 -10.07 0.02
C CYS A 278 5.96 -9.28 -1.27
N GLY A 279 6.23 -7.98 -1.15
CA GLY A 279 6.61 -7.14 -2.28
C GLY A 279 7.97 -7.56 -2.85
N HIS A 280 8.97 -7.75 -2.00
CA HIS A 280 10.31 -8.21 -2.40
C HIS A 280 10.29 -9.59 -3.07
N PHE A 281 9.44 -10.52 -2.61
CA PHE A 281 9.28 -11.84 -3.24
C PHE A 281 8.29 -11.86 -4.41
N LEU A 282 7.79 -10.69 -4.85
CA LEU A 282 6.86 -10.55 -5.99
C LEU A 282 5.57 -11.38 -5.86
N VAL A 283 5.09 -11.59 -4.64
CA VAL A 283 3.81 -12.30 -4.39
C VAL A 283 2.68 -11.59 -5.15
N PRO A 284 1.73 -12.29 -5.79
CA PRO A 284 0.63 -11.65 -6.50
C PRO A 284 -0.20 -10.72 -5.60
N PHE A 285 -0.58 -9.54 -6.13
CA PHE A 285 -1.33 -8.53 -5.38
C PHE A 285 -2.59 -9.10 -4.74
N TRP A 286 -3.40 -9.86 -5.49
CA TRP A 286 -4.66 -10.41 -4.97
C TRP A 286 -4.47 -11.43 -3.85
N THR A 287 -3.35 -12.16 -3.83
CA THR A 287 -3.02 -13.09 -2.73
C THR A 287 -2.68 -12.31 -1.47
N PHE A 288 -1.89 -11.25 -1.60
CA PHE A 288 -1.53 -10.38 -0.48
C PHE A 288 -2.73 -9.57 0.01
N PHE A 289 -3.38 -8.81 -0.87
CA PHE A 289 -4.53 -7.96 -0.54
C PHE A 289 -5.73 -8.77 -0.03
N GLY A 290 -6.02 -9.93 -0.62
CA GLY A 290 -7.11 -10.79 -0.14
C GLY A 290 -6.85 -11.32 1.28
N ALA A 291 -5.63 -11.78 1.55
CA ALA A 291 -5.25 -12.28 2.87
C ALA A 291 -5.26 -11.16 3.93
N THR A 292 -4.79 -9.96 3.57
CA THR A 292 -4.76 -8.80 4.47
C THR A 292 -6.16 -8.26 4.74
N LEU A 293 -7.02 -8.19 3.73
CA LEU A 293 -8.43 -7.80 3.88
C LEU A 293 -9.18 -8.75 4.80
N ILE A 294 -9.04 -10.07 4.63
CA ILE A 294 -9.68 -11.06 5.51
C ILE A 294 -9.10 -10.98 6.93
N GLY A 295 -7.78 -10.86 7.05
CA GLY A 295 -7.11 -10.76 8.34
C GLY A 295 -7.59 -9.54 9.15
N LYS A 296 -7.74 -8.38 8.50
CA LYS A 296 -8.10 -7.13 9.19
C LYS A 296 -9.59 -6.87 9.29
N ALA A 297 -10.35 -7.08 8.21
CA ALA A 297 -11.78 -6.80 8.18
C ALA A 297 -12.63 -7.89 8.84
N ILE A 298 -12.11 -9.12 8.96
CA ILE A 298 -12.88 -10.27 9.48
C ILE A 298 -12.24 -10.81 10.76
N ILE A 299 -10.98 -11.25 10.71
CA ILE A 299 -10.36 -11.96 11.84
C ILE A 299 -10.04 -11.01 13.00
N LYS A 300 -9.35 -9.90 12.72
CA LYS A 300 -8.98 -8.89 13.73
C LYS A 300 -10.23 -8.28 14.37
N MET A 301 -11.25 -7.99 13.57
CA MET A 301 -12.55 -7.50 14.05
C MET A 301 -13.18 -8.48 15.05
N HIS A 302 -13.33 -9.76 14.69
CA HIS A 302 -13.93 -10.77 15.58
C HIS A 302 -13.11 -11.04 16.86
N ILE A 303 -11.79 -10.83 16.84
CA ILE A 303 -10.95 -10.97 18.04
C ILE A 303 -11.02 -9.72 18.91
N GLN A 304 -10.88 -8.54 18.32
CA GLN A 304 -10.82 -7.26 19.02
C GLN A 304 -12.17 -6.90 19.66
N GLU A 305 -13.28 -7.26 19.03
CA GLU A 305 -14.62 -7.04 19.59
C GLU A 305 -14.97 -8.02 20.72
N ARG A 306 -14.49 -9.28 20.68
CA ARG A 306 -14.67 -10.23 21.79
C ARG A 306 -13.89 -9.85 23.05
N ILE A 307 -12.89 -8.99 22.92
CA ILE A 307 -12.11 -8.48 24.05
C ILE A 307 -12.70 -7.18 24.59
N LEU A 308 -13.40 -6.40 23.74
CA LEU A 308 -13.95 -5.08 24.10
C LEU A 308 -15.38 -5.14 24.69
N CYS A 309 -16.17 -6.16 24.34
CA CYS A 309 -17.49 -6.44 24.93
C CYS A 309 -17.39 -7.49 26.03
#